data_AF-A0A4Y8SBB4-F1
#
_entry.id   AF-A0A4Y8SBB4-F1
#
_cell.length_a   1.000
_cell.length_b   1.000
_cell.length_c   1.000
_cell.angle_alpha   90.00
_cell.angle_beta   90.00
_cell.angle_gamma   90.00
#
_symmetry.space_group_name_H-M   'P 1'
#
loop_
_entity.id
_entity.type
_entity.pdbx_description
1 polymer ?
#
loop_
_entity_poly.entity_id
_entity_poly.type
_entity_poly.pdbx_seq_one_letter_code
_entity_poly.pdbx_strand_id
1 'polypeptide(L)'
;MMQQLKSKIFLRDEAKAWLNRHNGGSEVIRVVPSYAPVGHQCYELYTAYDQTGENLGRVLFDSDGYWIYDGDDLNVIEQEQVAKFIINYVEVL
;
A
#
# COMPACT_ATOMS: atom_id res chain seq x y z
N MET A 1 -25.38 20.52 -7.32
CA MET A 1 -24.06 19.94 -7.61
C MET A 1 -23.78 18.90 -6.53
N MET A 2 -24.04 17.61 -6.81
CA MET A 2 -23.72 16.54 -5.87
C MET A 2 -22.20 16.34 -5.90
N GLN A 3 -21.52 16.66 -4.80
CA GLN A 3 -20.19 16.10 -4.58
C GLN A 3 -20.41 14.61 -4.41
N GLN A 4 -20.01 13.84 -5.42
CA GLN A 4 -19.93 12.40 -5.33
C GLN A 4 -18.90 12.13 -4.22
N LEU A 5 -19.37 11.76 -3.03
CA LEU A 5 -18.53 11.22 -1.98
C LEU A 5 -17.90 9.97 -2.59
N LYS A 6 -16.68 10.11 -3.11
CA LYS A 6 -15.80 8.96 -3.31
C LYS A 6 -15.66 8.37 -1.91
N SER A 7 -16.44 7.32 -1.61
CA SER A 7 -16.09 6.48 -0.47
C SER A 7 -14.67 6.04 -0.76
N LYS A 8 -13.70 6.54 0.00
CA LYS A 8 -12.33 6.10 -0.14
C LYS A 8 -12.35 4.62 0.22
N ILE A 9 -12.28 3.76 -0.80
CA ILE A 9 -12.21 2.32 -0.61
C ILE A 9 -10.78 2.06 -0.18
N PHE A 10 -10.57 2.08 1.13
CA PHE A 10 -9.34 1.64 1.75
C PHE A 10 -9.38 0.12 1.86
N LEU A 11 -8.22 -0.53 1.79
CA LEU A 11 -8.12 -1.97 2.03
C LEU A 11 -8.49 -2.25 3.48
N ARG A 12 -9.41 -3.19 3.68
CA ARG A 12 -9.85 -3.69 4.98
C ARG A 12 -9.10 -4.95 5.36
N ASP A 13 -8.74 -5.75 4.36
CA ASP A 13 -8.00 -6.99 4.51
C ASP A 13 -6.63 -6.91 3.82
N GLU A 14 -5.76 -7.87 4.14
CA GLU A 14 -4.50 -8.04 3.42
C GLU A 14 -4.76 -8.26 1.92
N ALA A 15 -4.02 -7.53 1.09
CA ALA A 15 -4.01 -7.71 -0.35
C ALA A 15 -2.63 -8.07 -0.87
N LYS A 16 -2.57 -8.81 -1.99
CA LYS A 16 -1.31 -9.10 -2.69
C LYS A 16 -1.17 -8.19 -3.90
N ALA A 17 -0.04 -7.49 -3.98
CA ALA A 17 0.27 -6.58 -5.07
C ALA A 17 1.46 -7.10 -5.88
N TRP A 18 1.43 -6.87 -7.18
CA TRP A 18 2.59 -7.08 -8.04
C TRP A 18 3.49 -5.86 -7.98
N LEU A 19 4.77 -6.06 -7.67
CA LEU A 19 5.78 -5.01 -7.62
C LEU A 19 6.87 -5.29 -8.64
N ASN A 20 7.06 -4.38 -9.59
CA ASN A 20 8.19 -4.47 -10.52
C ASN A 20 9.38 -3.72 -9.93
N ARG A 21 10.40 -4.47 -9.51
CA ARG A 21 11.63 -3.92 -8.95
C ARG A 21 12.51 -3.32 -10.05
N HIS A 22 13.14 -2.18 -9.79
CA HIS A 22 13.98 -1.48 -10.77
C HIS A 22 15.22 -2.28 -11.17
N ASN A 23 15.83 -3.01 -10.23
CA ASN A 23 17.06 -3.81 -10.45
C ASN A 23 16.86 -5.31 -10.20
N GLY A 24 15.61 -5.77 -10.10
CA GLY A 24 15.27 -7.15 -9.77
C GLY A 24 14.19 -7.70 -10.70
N GLY A 25 13.90 -8.99 -10.56
CA GLY A 25 12.68 -9.55 -11.10
C GLY A 25 11.46 -8.92 -10.43
N SER A 26 10.31 -8.99 -11.08
CA SER A 26 9.06 -8.65 -10.43
C SER A 26 8.75 -9.63 -9.29
N GLU A 27 8.17 -9.12 -8.22
CA GLU A 27 7.78 -9.92 -7.06
C GLU A 27 6.36 -9.63 -6.62
N VAL A 28 5.79 -10.54 -5.83
CA VAL A 28 4.52 -10.31 -5.14
C VAL A 28 4.84 -9.82 -3.75
N ILE A 29 4.21 -8.72 -3.35
CA ILE A 29 4.27 -8.20 -1.99
C ILE A 29 2.91 -8.32 -1.31
N ARG A 30 2.91 -8.34 0.02
CA ARG A 30 1.72 -8.27 0.87
C ARG A 30 1.56 -6.83 1.32
N VAL A 31 0.35 -6.31 1.16
CA VAL A 31 -0.09 -4.99 1.62
C VAL A 31 -1.05 -5.24 2.77
N VAL A 32 -0.60 -4.98 3.99
CA VAL A 32 -1.31 -5.37 5.21
C VAL A 32 -1.83 -4.12 5.90
N PRO A 33 -3.16 -3.95 6.07
CA PRO A 33 -3.71 -2.85 6.86
C PRO A 33 -3.09 -2.78 8.25
N SER A 34 -2.70 -1.57 8.65
CA SER A 34 -2.07 -1.27 9.93
C SER A 34 -2.64 0.01 10.51
N TYR A 35 -2.28 0.32 11.75
CA TYR A 35 -2.76 1.49 12.47
C TYR A 35 -1.60 2.42 12.83
N ALA A 36 -1.67 3.67 12.34
CA ALA A 36 -0.79 4.73 12.82
C ALA A 36 -1.40 5.44 14.04
N PRO A 37 -0.60 5.96 15.00
CA PRO A 37 -1.11 6.54 16.25
C PRO A 37 -2.05 7.77 16.15
N VAL A 38 -2.46 8.20 14.96
CA VAL A 38 -3.28 9.41 14.78
C VAL A 38 -4.28 9.26 13.62
N GLY A 39 -5.17 8.26 13.66
CA GLY A 39 -6.33 8.18 12.74
C GLY A 39 -6.01 8.13 11.24
N HIS A 40 -4.75 7.93 10.87
CA HIS A 40 -4.28 7.79 9.51
C HIS A 40 -4.32 6.32 9.10
N GLN A 41 -4.84 6.06 7.91
CA GLN A 41 -4.79 4.72 7.32
C GLN A 41 -3.34 4.44 6.92
N CYS A 42 -2.79 3.32 7.37
CA CYS A 42 -1.48 2.88 6.92
C CYS A 42 -1.49 1.41 6.52
N TYR A 43 -0.49 1.05 5.72
CA TYR A 43 -0.30 -0.30 5.23
C TYR A 43 1.16 -0.68 5.37
N GLU A 44 1.43 -1.77 6.07
CA GLU A 44 2.75 -2.39 6.08
C GLU A 44 2.96 -3.17 4.80
N LEU A 45 4.18 -3.13 4.29
CA LEU A 45 4.58 -3.83 3.09
C LEU A 45 5.52 -4.97 3.46
N TYR A 46 5.27 -6.16 2.92
CA TYR A 46 6.14 -7.32 3.14
C TYR A 46 6.37 -8.10 1.86
N THR A 47 7.52 -8.77 1.73
CA THR A 47 7.71 -9.79 0.69
C THR A 47 6.72 -10.96 0.91
N ALA A 48 6.14 -11.52 -0.15
CA ALA A 48 4.99 -12.44 -0.01
C ALA A 48 5.34 -13.91 0.20
N TYR A 49 6.60 -14.33 -0.01
CA TYR A 49 6.96 -15.75 -0.09
C TYR A 49 7.61 -16.34 1.17
N ASP A 50 8.12 -15.51 2.08
CA ASP A 50 8.74 -16.00 3.32
C ASP A 50 7.78 -15.98 4.50
N GLN A 51 7.87 -17.00 5.37
CA GLN A 51 7.07 -17.12 6.59
C GLN A 51 7.24 -15.92 7.54
N THR A 52 8.36 -15.21 7.40
CA THR A 52 8.69 -13.95 8.08
C THR A 52 9.06 -12.90 7.04
N GLY A 53 8.18 -12.67 6.05
CA GLY A 53 8.39 -11.73 4.95
C GLY A 53 9.11 -10.46 5.40
N GLU A 54 10.15 -10.08 4.66
CA GLU A 54 10.95 -8.89 4.93
C GLU A 54 10.04 -7.66 4.88
N ASN A 55 10.14 -6.79 5.89
CA ASN A 55 9.38 -5.55 5.93
C ASN A 55 10.01 -4.58 4.92
N LEU A 56 9.20 -4.14 3.97
CA LEU A 56 9.60 -3.22 2.90
C LEU A 56 9.15 -1.78 3.24
N GLY A 57 8.96 -1.47 4.52
CA GLY A 57 8.40 -0.20 4.98
C GLY A 57 6.88 -0.13 4.97
N ARG A 58 6.36 1.10 4.97
CA ARG A 58 4.94 1.42 5.19
C ARG A 58 4.49 2.54 4.27
N VAL A 59 3.23 2.47 3.82
CA VAL A 59 2.55 3.61 3.17
C VAL A 59 1.52 4.20 4.14
N LEU A 60 1.56 5.52 4.36
CA LEU A 60 0.59 6.24 5.19
C LEU A 60 -0.25 7.17 4.32
N PHE A 61 -1.53 7.30 4.65
CA PHE A 61 -2.45 8.23 3.99
C PHE A 61 -3.00 9.26 4.97
N ASP A 62 -3.07 10.51 4.52
CA ASP A 62 -3.80 11.55 5.24
C ASP A 62 -5.31 11.54 4.95
N SER A 63 -6.05 12.44 5.59
CA SER A 63 -7.50 12.58 5.41
C SER A 63 -7.89 13.00 3.99
N ASP A 64 -6.99 13.64 3.24
CA ASP A 64 -7.20 14.12 1.88
C ASP A 64 -6.81 13.08 0.83
N GLY A 65 -6.11 12.02 1.24
CA GLY A 65 -5.70 10.89 0.40
C GLY A 65 -4.33 11.10 -0.24
N TYR A 66 -3.57 12.10 0.22
CA TYR A 66 -2.14 12.16 -0.06
C TYR A 66 -1.44 11.05 0.73
N TRP A 67 -0.34 10.57 0.19
CA TRP A 67 0.40 9.47 0.77
C TRP A 67 1.88 9.80 0.91
N ILE A 68 2.49 9.18 1.91
CA ILE A 68 3.93 9.14 2.09
C ILE A 68 4.36 7.68 2.25
N TYR A 69 5.59 7.40 1.82
CA TYR A 69 6.26 6.15 2.10
C TYR A 69 7.26 6.37 3.24
N ASP A 70 7.23 5.48 4.22
CA ASP A 70 8.09 5.43 5.39
C ASP A 70 8.88 4.12 5.34
N GLY A 71 10.14 4.22 4.89
CA GLY A 71 11.05 3.10 4.67
C GLY A 71 12.14 3.45 3.67
N ASP A 72 13.07 2.52 3.44
CA ASP A 72 14.26 2.75 2.62
C ASP A 72 14.41 1.75 1.46
N ASP A 73 13.62 0.67 1.42
CA ASP A 73 13.80 -0.46 0.48
C ASP A 73 13.18 -0.26 -0.90
N LEU A 74 12.23 0.68 -1.04
CA LEU A 74 11.54 0.98 -2.29
C LEU A 74 12.05 2.30 -2.87
N ASN A 75 12.37 2.31 -4.17
CA ASN A 75 12.59 3.57 -4.89
C ASN A 75 11.26 4.27 -5.23
N VAL A 76 11.33 5.52 -5.69
CA VAL A 76 10.14 6.34 -5.98
C VAL A 76 9.16 5.66 -6.96
N ILE A 77 9.66 4.97 -7.99
CA ILE A 77 8.81 4.29 -8.98
C ILE A 77 8.07 3.09 -8.35
N GLU A 78 8.73 2.36 -7.47
CA GLU A 78 8.15 1.25 -6.71
C GLU A 78 7.12 1.76 -5.69
N GLN A 79 7.44 2.84 -4.98
CA GLN A 79 6.51 3.51 -4.05
C GLN A 79 5.22 3.92 -4.77
N GLU A 80 5.33 4.56 -5.95
CA GLU A 80 4.17 4.96 -6.76
C GLU A 80 3.34 3.76 -7.23
N GLN A 81 3.98 2.63 -7.60
CA GLN A 81 3.26 1.41 -7.97
C GLN A 81 2.40 0.88 -6.82
N VAL A 82 2.95 0.81 -5.61
CA VAL A 82 2.23 0.33 -4.43
C VAL A 82 1.10 1.29 -4.04
N ALA A 83 1.38 2.59 -3.99
CA ALA A 83 0.35 3.58 -3.68
C ALA A 83 -0.80 3.56 -4.70
N LYS A 84 -0.47 3.44 -6.00
CA LYS A 84 -1.47 3.31 -7.06
C LYS A 84 -2.30 2.03 -6.90
N PHE A 85 -1.68 0.91 -6.54
CA PHE A 85 -2.40 -0.31 -6.24
C PHE A 85 -3.42 -0.09 -5.12
N ILE A 86 -3.00 0.45 -3.96
CA ILE A 86 -3.87 0.69 -2.81
C ILE A 86 -5.05 1.61 -3.17
N ILE A 87 -4.78 2.70 -3.88
CA ILE A 87 -5.78 3.71 -4.26
C ILE A 87 -6.87 3.14 -5.18
N ASN A 88 -6.50 2.19 -6.05
CA ASN A 88 -7.40 1.68 -7.09
C ASN A 88 -7.92 0.26 -6.79
N TYR A 89 -7.49 -0.35 -5.68
CA TYR A 89 -7.91 -1.69 -5.35
C TYR A 89 -9.39 -1.71 -4.96
N VAL A 90 -10.13 -2.62 -5.57
CA VAL A 90 -11.54 -2.88 -5.25
C VAL A 90 -11.59 -4.26 -4.63
N GLU A 91 -11.92 -4.32 -3.35
CA GLU A 91 -12.24 -5.58 -2.68
C GLU A 91 -13.50 -6.17 -3.31
N VAL A 92 -13.36 -7.38 -3.85
CA VAL A 92 -14.50 -8.17 -4.34
C VAL A 92 -14.84 -9.18 -3.24
N LEU A 93 -16.03 -9.01 -2.64
CA LEU A 93 -16.59 -9.91 -1.63
C LEU A 93 -17.09 -11.22 -2.24
#